data_AF-A0A7J2KGP6-F1
#
_entry.id   AF-A0A7J2KGP6-F1
#
_cell.length_a   1.000
_cell.length_b   1.000
_cell.length_c   1.000
_cell.angle_alpha   90.00
_cell.angle_beta   90.00
_cell.angle_gamma   90.00
#
_symmetry.space_group_name_H-M   'P 1'
#
loop_
_entity.id
_entity.type
_entity.pdbx_description
1 polymer ?
#
loop_
_entity_poly.entity_id
_entity_poly.type
_entity_poly.pdbx_seq_one_letter_code
_entity_poly.pdbx_strand_id
1 'polypeptide(L)' 'MGNTKIEKCIGLRLETINDLARFASTLMTIGHGVYIAHFYRDGKHLYGIFTLYRDYFKYYGVPLFYYIELKEKLDGNYIL' A
#
# COMPACT_ATOMS: atom_id res chain seq x y z
N MET A 1 -32.31 4.45 4.69
CA MET A 1 -30.97 3.84 4.75
C MET A 1 -29.95 4.94 4.54
N GLY A 2 -29.12 5.23 5.55
CA GLY A 2 -28.18 6.34 5.52
C GLY A 2 -27.14 6.16 4.42
N ASN A 3 -26.79 7.27 3.76
CA ASN A 3 -25.83 7.31 2.68
C ASN A 3 -24.41 7.17 3.29
N THR A 4 -23.97 5.94 3.58
CA THR A 4 -22.66 5.69 4.18
C THR A 4 -21.58 6.03 3.15
N LYS A 5 -20.97 7.21 3.30
CA LYS A 5 -19.84 7.66 2.49
C LYS A 5 -18.66 6.75 2.83
N ILE A 6 -18.37 5.78 1.95
CA ILE A 6 -17.25 4.84 2.13
C ILE A 6 -15.98 5.67 2.30
N GLU A 7 -15.26 5.48 3.41
CA GLU A 7 -13.99 6.17 3.62
C GLU A 7 -13.00 5.72 2.54
N LYS A 8 -12.51 6.71 1.79
CA LYS A 8 -11.68 6.48 0.60
C LYS A 8 -10.32 6.00 1.08
N CYS A 9 -9.83 4.89 0.54
CA CYS A 9 -8.46 4.44 0.77
C CYS A 9 -7.49 5.59 0.50
N ILE A 10 -6.56 5.80 1.44
CA ILE A 10 -5.58 6.88 1.37
C ILE A 10 -4.29 6.32 0.75
N GLY A 11 -3.92 6.83 -0.41
CA GLY A 11 -2.65 6.51 -1.05
C GLY A 11 -1.52 7.36 -0.49
N LEU A 12 -0.45 6.72 -0.04
CA LEU A 12 0.76 7.35 0.48
C LEU A 12 1.93 6.97 -0.43
N ARG A 13 2.39 7.93 -1.24
CA ARG A 13 3.51 7.71 -2.15
C ARG A 13 4.83 7.73 -1.41
N LEU A 14 5.65 6.72 -1.66
CA LEU A 14 7.03 6.59 -1.24
C LEU A 14 7.96 6.98 -2.39
N GLU A 15 9.21 7.31 -2.05
CA GLU A 15 10.20 7.76 -3.02
C GLU A 15 10.87 6.59 -3.73
N THR A 16 11.31 5.58 -2.98
CA THR A 16 12.09 4.46 -3.53
C THR A 16 11.54 3.09 -3.15
N ILE A 17 11.93 2.07 -3.91
CA ILE A 17 11.64 0.67 -3.59
C ILE A 17 12.21 0.25 -2.23
N ASN A 18 13.34 0.83 -1.83
CA ASN A 18 13.95 0.56 -0.52
C ASN A 18 13.07 1.05 0.62
N ASP A 19 12.35 2.15 0.45
CA ASP A 19 11.42 2.65 1.46
C ASP A 19 10.22 1.72 1.59
N LEU A 20 9.69 1.22 0.46
CA LEU A 20 8.62 0.23 0.47
C LEU A 20 9.08 -1.09 1.11
N ALA A 21 10.31 -1.55 0.83
CA ALA A 21 10.88 -2.75 1.42
C ALA A 21 11.12 -2.63 2.93
N ARG A 22 11.62 -1.48 3.40
CA ARG A 22 11.75 -1.18 4.84
C ARG A 22 10.39 -1.20 5.51
N PHE A 23 9.39 -0.58 4.89
CA PHE A 23 8.03 -0.57 5.41
C PHE A 23 7.43 -1.97 5.49
N ALA A 24 7.56 -2.76 4.42
CA ALA A 24 7.18 -4.17 4.38
C ALA A 24 7.82 -4.96 5.54
N SER A 25 9.12 -4.78 5.74
CA SER A 25 9.88 -5.46 6.79
C SER A 25 9.33 -5.11 8.17
N THR A 26 9.05 -3.83 8.44
CA THR A 26 8.44 -3.39 9.69
C THR A 26 7.06 -4.00 9.91
N LEU A 27 6.22 -4.09 8.87
CA LEU A 27 4.90 -4.72 9.00
C LEU A 27 5.01 -6.22 9.30
N MET A 28 5.97 -6.91 8.69
CA MET A 28 6.20 -8.33 8.96
C MET A 28 6.64 -8.60 10.41
N THR A 29 7.48 -7.73 11.00
CA THR A 29 7.94 -7.94 12.40
C THR A 29 6.82 -7.81 13.43
N ILE A 30 5.76 -7.06 13.12
CA ILE A 30 4.58 -6.92 13.98
C ILE A 30 3.45 -7.93 13.63
N GLY A 31 3.77 -8.96 12.86
CA GLY A 31 2.87 -10.08 12.56
C GLY A 31 1.77 -9.77 11.54
N HIS A 32 1.90 -8.69 10.77
CA HIS A 32 0.99 -8.46 9.65
C HIS A 32 1.38 -9.34 8.46
N GLY A 33 0.37 -9.94 7.82
CA GLY A 33 0.54 -10.49 6.49
C GLY A 33 0.83 -9.36 5.51
N VAL A 34 1.94 -9.46 4.79
CA VAL A 34 2.38 -8.47 3.80
C VAL A 34 2.37 -9.11 2.42
N TYR A 35 1.72 -8.45 1.47
CA TYR A 35 1.77 -8.77 0.06
C TYR A 35 1.96 -7.48 -0.75
N ILE A 36 2.63 -7.60 -1.90
CA ILE A 36 2.81 -6.48 -2.83
C ILE A 36 1.69 -6.54 -3.87
N ALA A 37 0.86 -5.49 -3.90
CA ALA A 37 -0.07 -5.26 -4.99
C ALA A 37 0.63 -4.52 -6.14
N HIS A 38 0.41 -4.98 -7.37
CA HIS A 38 0.88 -4.31 -8.59
C HIS A 38 -0.32 -3.91 -9.45
N PHE A 39 -0.34 -2.67 -9.94
CA PHE A 39 -1.28 -2.20 -10.96
C PHE A 39 -0.63 -1.22 -11.92
N TYR A 40 -1.20 -1.13 -13.13
CA TYR A 40 -0.79 -0.15 -14.15
C TYR A 40 -1.87 0.92 -14.29
N ARG A 41 -1.46 2.19 -14.17
CA ARG A 41 -2.38 3.33 -14.23
C ARG A 41 -1.65 4.56 -14.76
N ASP A 42 -2.31 5.30 -15.66
CA ASP A 42 -1.84 6.60 -16.17
C ASP A 42 -0.37 6.56 -16.67
N GLY A 43 -0.01 5.49 -17.38
CA GLY A 43 1.34 5.31 -17.94
C GLY A 43 2.40 4.80 -16.96
N LYS A 44 2.02 4.46 -15.71
CA LYS A 44 2.95 4.11 -14.64
C LYS A 44 2.60 2.77 -14.00
N HIS A 45 3.62 2.08 -13.53
CA HIS A 45 3.52 0.88 -12.71
C HIS A 45 3.54 1.26 -11.23
N LEU A 46 2.48 0.91 -10.50
CA LEU A 46 2.37 1.15 -9.08
C LEU A 46 2.56 -0.15 -8.33
N TYR A 47 3.48 -0.15 -7.38
CA TYR A 47 3.75 -1.28 -6.48
C TYR A 47 3.56 -0.80 -5.06
N GLY A 48 2.78 -1.52 -4.26
CA GLY A 48 2.50 -1.07 -2.91
C GLY A 48 1.91 -2.11 -2.00
N ILE A 49 1.76 -1.73 -0.73
CA ILE A 49 1.28 -2.59 0.35
C ILE A 49 0.07 -1.93 0.99
N PHE A 50 -0.97 -2.72 1.23
CA PHE A 50 -2.12 -2.29 2.01
C PHE A 50 -1.85 -2.48 3.50
N THR A 51 -2.22 -1.48 4.29
CA THR A 51 -2.28 -1.57 5.75
C THR A 51 -3.50 -0.81 6.26
N LEU A 52 -3.72 -0.85 7.56
CA LEU A 52 -4.82 -0.16 8.23
C LEU A 52 -4.25 0.89 9.18
N TYR A 53 -4.88 2.06 9.25
CA TYR A 53 -4.57 3.03 10.28
C TYR A 53 -4.98 2.45 11.65
N ARG A 54 -4.00 2.15 12.52
CA ARG A 54 -4.25 1.47 13.81
C ARG A 54 -4.37 2.40 15.00
N ASP A 55 -3.64 3.52 15.00
CA ASP A 55 -3.35 4.22 16.26
C ASP A 55 -4.13 5.54 16.45
N TYR A 56 -5.04 5.88 15.54
CA TYR A 56 -5.91 7.05 15.70
C TYR A 56 -7.37 6.64 15.66
N PHE A 57 -8.05 6.75 16.81
CA PHE A 57 -9.40 6.22 17.06
C PHE A 57 -10.43 6.64 15.99
N LYS A 58 -10.30 7.85 15.43
CA LYS A 58 -11.18 8.35 14.37
C LYS A 58 -10.98 7.66 13.01
N TYR A 59 -9.77 7.18 12.74
CA TYR A 59 -9.40 6.54 11.47
C TYR A 59 -9.16 5.04 11.62
N TYR A 60 -9.57 4.45 12.74
CA TYR A 60 -9.36 3.03 13.00
C TYR A 60 -10.02 2.22 11.88
N GLY A 61 -9.19 1.51 11.11
CA GLY A 61 -9.67 0.71 9.97
C GLY A 61 -9.69 1.43 8.61
N VAL A 62 -9.26 2.69 8.51
CA VAL A 62 -9.05 3.34 7.21
C VAL A 62 -7.94 2.61 6.45
N PRO A 63 -8.21 2.12 5.21
CA PRO A 63 -7.19 1.49 4.39
C PRO A 63 -6.15 2.51 3.91
N LEU A 64 -4.89 2.23 4.20
CA LEU A 64 -3.75 2.96 3.68
C LEU A 64 -3.08 2.12 2.59
N PHE A 65 -2.68 2.76 1.51
CA PHE A 65 -1.93 2.13 0.43
C PHE A 65 -0.59 2.84 0.28
N TYR A 66 0.48 2.23 0.78
CA TYR A 66 1.84 2.75 0.65
C TYR A 66 2.45 2.24 -0.64
N TYR A 67 2.90 3.12 -1.54
CA TYR A 67 3.28 2.71 -2.89
C TYR A 67 4.40 3.52 -3.50
N ILE A 68 5.08 2.90 -4.47
CA ILE A 68 6.01 3.58 -5.39
C ILE A 68 5.39 3.63 -6.79
N GLU A 69 5.85 4.60 -7.58
CA GLU A 69 5.52 4.71 -9.01
C GLU A 69 6.78 4.53 -9.84
N LEU A 70 6.71 3.65 -10.84
CA LEU A 70 7.79 3.41 -11.78
C LEU A 70 7.30 3.61 -13.21
N LYS A 71 8.17 4.12 -14.08
CA LYS A 71 7.86 4.24 -15.52
C LYS A 71 7.83 2.88 -16.20
N GLU A 72 8.72 1.99 -15.78
CA GLU A 72 8.86 0.65 -16.32
C GLU A 72 8.44 -0.39 -15.29
N LYS A 73 8.02 -1.56 -15.78
CA LYS A 73 7.72 -2.70 -14.93
C LYS A 73 9.02 -3.16 -14.26
N LEU A 74 8.97 -3.54 -12.99
CA LEU A 74 10.08 -4.25 -12.38
C LEU A 74 10.20 -5.62 -13.05
N ASP A 75 11.43 -6.02 -13.33
CA ASP A 75 11.72 -7.33 -13.88
C ASP A 75 11.72 -8.37 -12.74
N GLY A 76 10.72 -9.26 -12.75
CA GLY A 76 10.53 -10.27 -11.72
C GLY A 76 9.17 -10.97 -11.76
N ASN A 77 9.14 -12.19 -11.22
CA ASN A 77 7.92 -12.93 -10.94
C ASN A 77 7.50 -12.68 -9.48
N TYR A 78 6.42 -11.92 -9.29
CA TYR A 78 5.93 -11.47 -7.98
C TYR A 78 4.79 -12.33 -7.42
N ILE A 79 4.64 -13.56 -7.91
CA ILE A 79 3.68 -14.52 -7.37
C ILE A 79 4.32 -15.14 -6.11
N LEU A 80 3.73 -14.85 -4.94
CA LEU A 80 3.97 -15.56 -3.68
C LEU A 80 2.87 -16.61 -3.47
#